data_AF-A0A8C7B463-F1
#
_entry.id   AF-A0A8C7B463-F1
#
_cell.length_a   1.000
_cell.length_b   1.000
_cell.length_c   1.000
_cell.angle_alpha   90.00
_cell.angle_beta   90.00
_cell.angle_gamma   90.00
#
_symmetry.space_group_name_H-M   'P 1'
#
loop_
_entity.id
_entity.type
_entity.pdbx_description
1 polymer ?
#
loop_
_entity_poly.entity_id
_entity_poly.type
_entity_poly.pdbx_seq_one_letter_code
_entity_poly.pdbx_strand_id
1 'polypeptide(L)'
;MSVVHQLSSGWLLDHLSFVNNINYQLHQHHEPCCSKNERTSSAHLDPLQKDSLMSLGASATFSAFDSTTKPDNDARGNCKIVIQRYVFRSELFNVTKPYITPTVHKECRQRNEKEDPMDGVKEENCISIGKKRKRCVVFNQGELDAMEYHTKIRGLILDGSSELIQEGLKSGFLHPLSEKWDKCSEPITLPLDACNLSELCAMAKHLPSLNEMELQVLQLMDEDMSVTEQDLFSRVVENNSSITKMITLMGQNYLVPPKSSFLLSDISCMHPLLNCKKTYDVIVIDPPWQNKSVKRSNRMTYRSPLRVQFIPLPSGFFPCCLVWDWCTRKANHVIFVAVHLYPSWNNEHRAQLYFTKITNSGEFVFPLDSPHKKPYEGLILGRVQEKTAVPLRNEDVKVLPIPDHKLIVSVPCTLHSHKPPLAEVLKDYVKPDGEYLELFARNLQPGWTSWGNEVLKFQHMDYFVALQSRS
;
A
#
# COMPACT_ATOMS: atom_id res chain seq x y z
N MET A 1 7.74 1.74 -17.85
CA MET A 1 6.78 0.62 -17.76
C MET A 1 7.06 -0.08 -16.45
N SER A 2 6.05 -0.33 -15.62
CA SER A 2 6.26 -0.85 -14.26
C SER A 2 6.55 -2.36 -14.26
N VAL A 3 5.96 -3.12 -15.19
CA VAL A 3 6.42 -4.47 -15.53
C VAL A 3 7.61 -4.36 -16.49
N VAL A 4 8.77 -4.86 -16.08
CA VAL A 4 10.00 -4.90 -16.90
C VAL A 4 9.98 -6.11 -17.82
N HIS A 5 9.66 -7.28 -17.27
CA HIS A 5 9.52 -8.54 -18.01
C HIS A 5 8.37 -9.37 -17.46
N GLN A 6 7.73 -10.12 -18.36
CA GLN A 6 6.70 -11.11 -18.04
C GLN A 6 7.07 -12.43 -18.71
N LEU A 7 7.31 -13.45 -17.89
CA LEU A 7 7.64 -14.81 -18.31
C LEU A 7 6.57 -15.79 -17.83
N SER A 8 6.69 -17.06 -18.23
CA SER A 8 5.83 -18.13 -17.72
C SER A 8 5.97 -18.30 -16.21
N SER A 9 7.15 -18.05 -15.64
CA SER A 9 7.43 -18.12 -14.20
C SER A 9 6.84 -16.96 -13.39
N GLY A 10 6.55 -15.81 -14.01
CA GLY A 10 5.96 -14.65 -13.35
C GLY A 10 6.41 -13.30 -13.94
N TRP A 11 6.55 -12.30 -13.08
CA TRP A 11 6.83 -10.91 -13.47
C TRP A 11 8.06 -10.36 -12.76
N LEU A 12 8.89 -9.61 -13.50
CA LEU A 12 9.91 -8.72 -12.94
C LEU A 12 9.36 -7.30 -12.94
N LEU A 13 9.25 -6.69 -11.76
CA LEU A 13 8.67 -5.36 -11.59
C LEU A 13 9.73 -4.32 -11.23
N ASP A 14 9.60 -3.13 -11.83
CA ASP A 14 10.19 -1.89 -11.33
C ASP A 14 9.21 -1.26 -10.33
N HIS A 15 9.43 -1.59 -9.06
CA HIS A 15 8.60 -1.14 -7.95
C HIS A 15 8.61 0.40 -7.83
N LEU A 16 9.76 1.05 -8.02
CA LEU A 16 9.86 2.52 -7.96
C LEU A 16 9.13 3.16 -9.14
N SER A 17 9.30 2.64 -10.36
CA SER A 17 8.58 3.15 -11.52
C SER A 17 7.08 3.07 -11.31
N PHE A 18 6.55 2.00 -10.70
CA PHE A 18 5.12 1.91 -10.41
C PHE A 18 4.65 3.09 -9.56
N VAL A 19 5.32 3.35 -8.43
CA VAL A 19 4.96 4.46 -7.52
C VAL A 19 5.05 5.80 -8.25
N ASN A 20 6.07 5.99 -9.09
CA ASN A 20 6.29 7.25 -9.80
C ASN A 20 5.42 7.43 -11.07
N ASN A 21 4.81 6.37 -11.60
CA ASN A 21 3.89 6.43 -12.74
C ASN A 21 2.55 7.08 -12.37
N ILE A 22 2.24 7.20 -11.07
CA ILE A 22 1.09 7.93 -10.53
C ILE A 22 1.11 9.42 -10.95
N ASN A 23 2.29 9.95 -11.28
CA ASN A 23 2.49 11.33 -11.74
C ASN A 23 1.95 12.36 -10.75
N TYR A 24 2.56 12.41 -9.56
CA TYR A 24 2.19 13.35 -8.50
C TYR A 24 2.42 14.79 -8.93
N GLN A 25 1.37 15.45 -9.41
CA GLN A 25 1.39 16.84 -9.89
C GLN A 25 0.45 17.70 -9.05
N LEU A 26 1.02 18.72 -8.42
CA LEU A 26 0.32 19.71 -7.64
C LEU A 26 0.22 21.02 -8.44
N HIS A 27 -0.97 21.59 -8.52
CA HIS A 27 -1.17 22.91 -9.09
C HIS A 27 -1.03 23.95 -7.98
N GLN A 28 -0.07 24.87 -8.12
CA GLN A 28 0.08 26.01 -7.22
C GLN A 28 -0.46 27.27 -7.92
N HIS A 29 -1.39 27.93 -7.27
CA HIS A 29 -1.82 29.26 -7.64
C HIS A 29 -0.87 30.27 -7.00
N HIS A 30 -0.16 31.03 -7.84
CA HIS A 30 0.57 32.19 -7.34
C HIS A 30 -0.43 33.34 -7.24
N GLU A 31 -0.78 33.77 -6.03
CA GLU A 31 -1.28 35.13 -5.86
C GLU A 31 -0.12 36.08 -6.25
N PRO A 32 -0.35 37.07 -7.14
CA PRO A 32 0.62 38.12 -7.33
C PRO A 32 0.74 38.86 -6.00
N CYS A 33 1.90 38.77 -5.37
CA CYS A 33 2.18 39.52 -4.15
C CYS A 33 2.12 41.01 -4.51
N CYS A 34 0.97 41.65 -4.26
CA CYS A 34 0.85 43.10 -4.32
C CYS A 34 1.82 43.67 -3.29
N SER A 35 2.89 44.27 -3.79
CA SER A 35 3.86 45.02 -3.01
C SER A 35 3.14 45.96 -2.05
N LYS A 36 3.42 45.76 -0.75
CA LYS A 36 3.00 46.65 0.34
C LYS A 36 3.37 48.08 0.00
N ASN A 37 2.38 48.90 -0.37
CA ASN A 37 2.50 50.33 -0.20
C ASN A 37 2.09 50.65 1.24
N GLU A 38 3.06 51.16 1.99
CA GLU A 38 2.89 51.82 3.27
C GLU A 38 1.71 52.80 3.24
N ARG A 39 0.80 52.69 4.22
CA ARG A 39 0.21 53.89 4.84
C ARG A 39 0.09 53.70 6.35
N THR A 40 0.82 54.58 7.01
CA THR A 40 0.76 55.03 8.39
C THR A 40 -0.64 55.17 8.98
N SER A 41 -0.74 54.74 10.24
CA SER A 41 -1.60 55.18 11.35
C SER A 41 -2.61 56.31 11.11
N SER A 42 -3.86 56.13 11.54
CA SER A 42 -4.45 56.88 12.67
C SER A 42 -5.90 56.50 13.00
N ALA A 43 -6.16 56.40 14.32
CA ALA A 43 -7.37 56.79 15.06
C ALA A 43 -8.66 55.94 15.00
N HIS A 44 -8.94 55.34 16.17
CA HIS A 44 -10.22 55.12 16.86
C HIS A 44 -11.53 55.66 16.23
N LEU A 45 -12.58 54.83 16.27
CA LEU A 45 -13.75 54.96 17.17
C LEU A 45 -14.68 53.74 17.02
N ASP A 46 -15.19 53.27 18.15
CA ASP A 46 -16.14 52.16 18.37
C ASP A 46 -17.57 52.76 18.57
N PRO A 47 -18.63 52.01 18.90
CA PRO A 47 -19.38 50.96 18.18
C PRO A 47 -20.88 51.36 18.00
N LEU A 48 -21.70 50.61 17.24
CA LEU A 48 -23.16 50.56 17.49
C LEU A 48 -23.87 49.38 16.79
N GLN A 49 -24.63 48.63 17.60
CA GLN A 49 -25.52 47.53 17.27
C GLN A 49 -26.74 47.96 16.44
N LYS A 50 -27.27 47.03 15.61
CA LYS A 50 -28.72 46.70 15.63
C LYS A 50 -29.06 45.43 14.85
N ASP A 51 -29.80 44.57 15.53
CA ASP A 51 -30.53 43.41 15.02
C ASP A 51 -31.60 43.77 13.99
N SER A 52 -31.90 42.86 13.05
CA SER A 52 -33.25 42.26 12.96
C SER A 52 -33.41 41.19 11.87
N LEU A 53 -34.30 40.27 12.24
CA LEU A 53 -34.85 39.06 11.67
C LEU A 53 -35.66 39.19 10.35
N MET A 54 -35.70 38.04 9.64
CA MET A 54 -36.84 37.41 8.92
C MET A 54 -37.34 37.98 7.58
N SER A 55 -37.39 37.12 6.54
CA SER A 55 -38.61 36.37 6.16
C SER A 55 -38.60 35.88 4.70
N LEU A 56 -38.71 34.55 4.55
CA LEU A 56 -39.51 33.74 3.60
C LEU A 56 -40.05 34.38 2.30
N GLY A 57 -39.94 33.63 1.19
CA GLY A 57 -41.02 33.58 0.19
C GLY A 57 -40.67 33.26 -1.27
N ALA A 58 -40.80 31.97 -1.64
CA ALA A 58 -41.35 31.44 -2.90
C ALA A 58 -40.64 31.67 -4.27
N SER A 59 -40.09 30.57 -4.78
CA SER A 59 -40.42 29.89 -6.05
C SER A 59 -40.87 30.73 -7.26
N ALA A 60 -40.08 30.69 -8.33
CA ALA A 60 -40.60 30.70 -9.71
C ALA A 60 -39.62 30.02 -10.68
N THR A 61 -40.22 29.23 -11.55
CA THR A 61 -39.68 28.29 -12.52
C THR A 61 -39.09 28.99 -13.75
N PHE A 62 -38.06 28.35 -14.33
CA PHE A 62 -37.52 28.44 -15.70
C PHE A 62 -38.03 29.55 -16.64
N SER A 63 -37.10 30.37 -17.14
CA SER A 63 -37.15 30.82 -18.53
C SER A 63 -35.74 30.84 -19.12
N ALA A 64 -35.58 30.17 -20.25
CA ALA A 64 -34.39 30.19 -21.08
C ALA A 64 -34.30 31.55 -21.78
N PHE A 65 -33.16 32.23 -21.66
CA PHE A 65 -32.81 33.36 -22.51
C PHE A 65 -31.50 33.06 -23.21
N ASP A 66 -31.64 32.75 -24.50
CA ASP A 66 -30.58 32.78 -25.49
C ASP A 66 -30.31 34.25 -25.80
N SER A 67 -29.10 34.74 -25.50
CA SER A 67 -28.65 36.06 -25.95
C SER A 67 -27.17 36.02 -26.25
N THR A 68 -26.88 36.01 -27.55
CA THR A 68 -25.56 36.21 -28.14
C THR A 68 -25.08 37.61 -27.77
N THR A 69 -24.14 37.71 -26.83
CA THR A 69 -23.45 38.95 -26.51
C THR A 69 -21.95 38.71 -26.56
N LYS A 70 -21.27 39.45 -27.43
CA LYS A 70 -19.80 39.46 -27.59
C LYS A 70 -19.13 39.77 -26.23
N PRO A 71 -17.99 39.14 -25.88
CA PRO A 71 -17.25 39.56 -24.72
C PRO A 71 -16.36 40.74 -25.11
N ASP A 72 -16.74 41.93 -24.68
CA ASP A 72 -15.72 42.90 -24.26
C ASP A 72 -15.31 42.46 -22.84
N ASN A 73 -14.06 42.02 -22.68
CA ASN A 73 -13.51 41.71 -21.37
C ASN A 73 -12.09 42.25 -21.29
N ASP A 74 -12.00 43.38 -20.61
CA ASP A 74 -10.83 43.90 -19.94
C ASP A 74 -10.15 42.84 -19.04
N ALA A 75 -8.82 42.89 -19.05
CA ALA A 75 -7.94 42.54 -17.94
C ALA A 75 -8.23 41.22 -17.17
N ARG A 76 -8.29 40.08 -17.87
CA ARG A 76 -8.06 38.78 -17.22
C ARG A 76 -6.56 38.64 -16.95
N GLY A 77 -6.14 38.99 -15.73
CA GLY A 77 -4.82 38.62 -15.20
C GLY A 77 -4.65 37.11 -15.33
N ASN A 78 -3.73 36.68 -16.20
CA ASN A 78 -3.36 35.28 -16.33
C ASN A 78 -2.69 34.84 -15.01
N CYS A 79 -3.46 34.26 -14.08
CA CYS A 79 -2.89 33.44 -13.02
C CYS A 79 -2.13 32.30 -13.68
N LYS A 80 -0.79 32.41 -13.73
CA LYS A 80 0.06 31.32 -14.20
C LYS A 80 -0.03 30.19 -13.18
N ILE A 81 -0.71 29.11 -13.55
CA ILE A 81 -0.72 27.87 -12.77
C ILE A 81 0.69 27.27 -12.87
N VAL A 82 1.40 27.20 -11.75
CA VAL A 82 2.68 26.50 -11.69
C VAL A 82 2.41 25.06 -11.31
N ILE A 83 2.79 24.13 -12.19
CA ILE A 83 2.66 22.70 -11.93
C ILE A 83 3.96 22.21 -11.30
N GLN A 84 3.90 21.84 -10.03
CA GLN A 84 5.01 21.22 -9.32
C GLN A 84 4.85 19.69 -9.34
N ARG A 85 5.84 18.99 -9.90
CA ARG A 85 5.86 17.53 -9.92
C ARG A 85 6.67 16.98 -8.76
N TYR A 86 6.18 15.91 -8.15
CA TYR A 86 6.84 15.16 -7.09
C TYR A 86 7.14 13.74 -7.57
N VAL A 87 8.26 13.19 -7.13
CA VAL A 87 8.60 11.78 -7.32
C VAL A 87 9.02 11.19 -5.98
N PHE A 88 8.66 9.93 -5.77
CA PHE A 88 9.07 9.16 -4.62
C PHE A 88 10.58 8.96 -4.62
N ARG A 89 11.19 9.05 -3.43
CA ARG A 89 12.65 8.96 -3.23
C ARG A 89 13.20 7.65 -3.75
N SER A 90 14.03 7.73 -4.79
CA SER A 90 14.65 6.57 -5.43
C SER A 90 15.61 5.81 -4.51
N GLU A 91 16.17 6.50 -3.52
CA GLU A 91 17.11 5.98 -2.54
C GLU A 91 16.46 4.91 -1.66
N LEU A 92 15.14 4.97 -1.49
CA LEU A 92 14.35 3.95 -0.78
C LEU A 92 14.32 2.60 -1.52
N PHE A 93 14.76 2.55 -2.77
CA PHE A 93 14.80 1.34 -3.60
C PHE A 93 16.23 0.98 -4.00
N ASN A 94 17.24 1.57 -3.36
CA ASN A 94 18.64 1.29 -3.66
C ASN A 94 19.20 0.17 -2.78
N VAL A 95 18.74 -1.07 -3.01
CA VAL A 95 19.22 -2.25 -2.26
C VAL A 95 20.38 -2.87 -3.01
N THR A 96 21.60 -2.41 -2.73
CA THR A 96 22.82 -2.83 -3.45
C THR A 96 23.48 -4.07 -2.86
N LYS A 97 23.26 -4.38 -1.58
CA LYS A 97 23.86 -5.51 -0.88
C LYS A 97 22.79 -6.35 -0.19
N PRO A 98 22.93 -7.69 -0.15
CA PRO A 98 22.09 -8.54 0.67
C PRO A 98 22.12 -8.08 2.13
N TYR A 99 20.98 -8.14 2.82
CA TYR A 99 20.91 -7.77 4.23
C TYR A 99 21.71 -8.74 5.13
N ILE A 100 21.98 -9.96 4.63
CA ILE A 100 22.84 -10.96 5.26
C ILE A 100 23.66 -11.65 4.16
N THR A 101 24.98 -11.67 4.30
CA THR A 101 25.88 -12.30 3.32
C THR A 101 26.00 -13.83 3.50
N PRO A 102 26.17 -14.61 2.41
CA PRO A 102 26.32 -16.07 2.47
C PRO A 102 27.56 -16.55 3.24
N THR A 103 28.62 -15.75 3.34
CA THR A 103 29.87 -16.10 4.05
C THR A 103 29.65 -16.28 5.56
N VAL A 104 28.88 -15.41 6.19
CA VAL A 104 28.46 -15.57 7.60
C VAL A 104 27.61 -16.84 7.78
N HIS A 105 26.84 -17.20 6.75
CA HIS A 105 26.01 -18.41 6.74
C HIS A 105 26.82 -19.70 6.49
N LYS A 106 27.87 -19.65 5.66
CA LYS A 106 28.79 -20.76 5.39
C LYS A 106 29.74 -21.01 6.56
N GLU A 107 30.25 -19.98 7.22
CA GLU A 107 31.06 -20.14 8.44
C GLU A 107 30.23 -20.78 9.57
N CYS A 108 28.93 -20.48 9.65
CA CYS A 108 28.04 -21.14 10.59
C CYS A 108 27.78 -22.62 10.24
N ARG A 109 27.87 -23.03 8.96
CA ARG A 109 27.69 -24.43 8.52
C ARG A 109 29.00 -25.23 8.52
N GLN A 110 30.11 -24.70 7.99
CA GLN A 110 31.40 -25.40 7.91
C GLN A 110 32.02 -25.67 9.28
N ARG A 111 31.71 -24.85 10.29
CA ARG A 111 32.09 -25.16 11.67
C ARG A 111 31.34 -26.40 12.21
N ASN A 112 30.25 -26.83 11.58
CA ASN A 112 29.43 -27.97 11.99
C ASN A 112 29.78 -29.28 11.23
N GLU A 113 30.49 -29.22 10.09
CA GLU A 113 30.86 -30.41 9.31
C GLU A 113 32.22 -31.01 9.74
N LYS A 114 33.02 -30.30 10.54
CA LYS A 114 34.36 -30.77 10.99
C LYS A 114 34.36 -31.51 12.32
N GLU A 115 33.21 -31.74 12.94
CA GLU A 115 33.06 -32.56 14.15
C GLU A 115 32.05 -33.70 13.89
N ASP A 116 32.51 -34.79 13.26
CA ASP A 116 32.07 -36.15 13.62
C ASP A 116 33.01 -37.21 13.00
N PRO A 117 33.32 -38.28 13.75
CA PRO A 117 32.50 -39.48 13.58
C PRO A 117 32.29 -40.28 14.89
N MET A 118 31.04 -40.61 15.23
CA MET A 118 30.58 -41.99 15.50
C MET A 118 29.14 -42.05 16.03
N ASP A 119 28.50 -43.15 15.63
CA ASP A 119 27.26 -43.78 16.12
C ASP A 119 25.89 -43.28 15.66
N GLY A 120 25.15 -44.23 15.11
CA GLY A 120 23.83 -44.06 14.52
C GLY A 120 22.76 -43.79 15.57
N VAL A 121 22.30 -42.54 15.63
CA VAL A 121 21.02 -42.15 16.23
C VAL A 121 20.40 -41.10 15.30
N LYS A 122 19.08 -41.22 15.09
CA LYS A 122 18.24 -40.37 14.23
C LYS A 122 18.67 -38.89 14.27
N GLU A 123 18.97 -38.33 13.10
CA GLU A 123 19.28 -36.90 12.91
C GLU A 123 18.12 -36.02 13.43
N GLU A 124 18.28 -35.46 14.63
CA GLU A 124 17.47 -34.34 15.09
C GLU A 124 18.06 -33.03 14.53
N ASN A 125 17.26 -32.29 13.76
CA ASN A 125 17.63 -31.01 13.14
C ASN A 125 17.93 -29.91 14.19
N CYS A 126 19.14 -29.91 14.75
CA CYS A 126 19.62 -28.85 15.64
C CYS A 126 20.68 -27.96 14.96
N ILE A 127 20.59 -26.64 15.17
CA ILE A 127 21.65 -25.69 14.81
C ILE A 127 22.44 -25.31 16.08
N SER A 128 23.77 -25.45 16.03
CA SER A 128 24.66 -24.97 17.08
C SER A 128 25.13 -23.53 16.76
N ILE A 129 25.03 -22.62 17.74
CA ILE A 129 25.56 -21.25 17.64
C ILE A 129 26.51 -21.00 18.82
N GLY A 130 27.80 -20.79 18.52
CA GLY A 130 28.75 -19.95 19.29
C GLY A 130 29.12 -20.31 20.75
N LYS A 131 30.43 -20.29 21.05
CA LYS A 131 31.06 -20.68 22.32
C LYS A 131 30.61 -19.85 23.55
N LYS A 132 29.66 -20.40 24.32
CA LYS A 132 29.66 -20.59 25.79
C LYS A 132 28.27 -21.11 26.19
N ARG A 133 28.19 -22.41 26.50
CA ARG A 133 26.99 -23.26 26.70
C ARG A 133 26.26 -23.61 25.40
N LYS A 134 26.44 -24.86 24.93
CA LYS A 134 25.64 -25.50 23.88
C LYS A 134 24.16 -25.43 24.26
N ARG A 135 23.37 -24.55 23.64
CA ARG A 135 21.91 -24.69 23.56
C ARG A 135 21.60 -25.24 22.18
N CYS A 136 21.24 -26.53 22.10
CA CYS A 136 20.54 -27.09 20.94
C CYS A 136 19.25 -26.27 20.83
N VAL A 137 19.12 -25.44 19.80
CA VAL A 137 17.83 -24.78 19.54
C VAL A 137 17.00 -25.81 18.80
N VAL A 138 16.21 -26.57 19.55
CA VAL A 138 15.20 -27.47 18.99
C VAL A 138 14.16 -26.59 18.31
N PHE A 139 13.95 -26.79 17.00
CA PHE A 139 12.92 -26.09 16.27
C PHE A 139 11.54 -26.46 16.81
N ASN A 140 10.65 -25.48 16.91
CA ASN A 140 9.26 -25.79 17.21
C ASN A 140 8.56 -26.36 15.96
N GLN A 141 7.41 -27.03 16.15
CA GLN A 141 6.66 -27.65 15.06
C GLN A 141 6.40 -26.67 13.89
N GLY A 142 6.00 -25.43 14.19
CA GLY A 142 5.74 -24.45 13.13
C GLY A 142 6.98 -23.98 12.37
N GLU A 143 8.19 -24.12 12.94
CA GLU A 143 9.46 -23.91 12.22
C GLU A 143 9.78 -25.10 11.31
N LEU A 144 9.52 -26.33 11.76
CA LEU A 144 9.66 -27.54 10.95
C LEU A 144 8.69 -27.54 9.76
N ASP A 145 7.42 -27.23 9.99
CA ASP A 145 6.40 -27.13 8.93
C ASP A 145 6.78 -26.07 7.89
N ALA A 146 7.33 -24.93 8.34
CA ALA A 146 7.79 -23.87 7.44
C ALA A 146 9.02 -24.29 6.63
N MET A 147 9.90 -25.12 7.18
CA MET A 147 11.03 -25.69 6.45
C MET A 147 10.57 -26.73 5.43
N GLU A 148 9.66 -27.64 5.80
CA GLU A 148 9.10 -28.62 4.87
C GLU A 148 8.39 -27.94 3.70
N TYR A 149 7.56 -26.93 3.99
CA TYR A 149 6.91 -26.12 2.97
C TYR A 149 7.92 -25.41 2.07
N HIS A 150 8.97 -24.82 2.65
CA HIS A 150 10.03 -24.19 1.86
C HIS A 150 10.70 -25.19 0.90
N THR A 151 11.00 -26.41 1.36
CA THR A 151 11.57 -27.46 0.50
C THR A 151 10.70 -27.76 -0.71
N LYS A 152 9.37 -27.77 -0.55
CA LYS A 152 8.41 -28.00 -1.65
C LYS A 152 8.47 -26.91 -2.73
N ILE A 153 8.63 -25.65 -2.34
CA ILE A 153 8.59 -24.50 -3.26
C ILE A 153 9.99 -23.98 -3.66
N ARG A 154 11.05 -24.52 -3.06
CA ARG A 154 12.42 -24.01 -3.22
C ARG A 154 12.86 -23.96 -4.68
N GLY A 155 12.64 -25.04 -5.43
CA GLY A 155 12.99 -25.13 -6.86
C GLY A 155 12.26 -24.06 -7.66
N LEU A 156 10.95 -23.92 -7.44
CA LEU A 156 10.13 -22.91 -8.11
C LEU A 156 10.63 -21.47 -7.87
N ILE A 157 10.96 -21.11 -6.62
CA ILE A 157 11.50 -19.79 -6.31
C ILE A 157 12.86 -19.60 -7.00
N LEU A 158 13.76 -20.58 -6.89
CA LEU A 158 15.13 -20.47 -7.40
C LEU A 158 15.16 -20.39 -8.92
N ASP A 159 14.53 -21.34 -9.60
CA ASP A 159 14.57 -21.48 -11.04
C ASP A 159 13.79 -20.34 -11.71
N GLY A 160 12.57 -20.08 -11.23
CA GLY A 160 11.73 -19.02 -11.79
C GLY A 160 12.28 -17.61 -11.57
N SER A 161 12.91 -17.34 -10.42
CA SER A 161 13.55 -16.04 -10.22
C SER A 161 14.83 -15.89 -11.05
N SER A 162 15.59 -16.97 -11.24
CA SER A 162 16.80 -16.96 -12.08
C SER A 162 16.49 -16.54 -13.52
N GLU A 163 15.43 -17.07 -14.12
CA GLU A 163 14.98 -16.68 -15.47
C GLU A 163 14.66 -15.17 -15.55
N LEU A 164 13.86 -14.68 -14.62
CA LEU A 164 13.46 -13.26 -14.56
C LEU A 164 14.67 -12.34 -14.32
N ILE A 165 15.58 -12.74 -13.43
CA ILE A 165 16.82 -12.00 -13.13
C ILE A 165 17.70 -11.94 -14.39
N GLN A 166 17.84 -13.04 -15.13
CA GLN A 166 18.61 -13.06 -16.38
C GLN A 166 18.06 -12.09 -17.42
N GLU A 167 16.75 -12.02 -17.61
CA GLU A 167 16.13 -11.03 -18.50
C GLU A 167 16.30 -9.59 -17.98
N GLY A 168 16.21 -9.39 -16.67
CA GLY A 168 16.52 -8.12 -16.01
C GLY A 168 17.96 -7.66 -16.27
N LEU A 169 18.93 -8.57 -16.24
CA LEU A 169 20.34 -8.28 -16.54
C LEU A 169 20.56 -8.00 -18.04
N LYS A 170 19.95 -8.79 -18.92
CA LYS A 170 20.06 -8.62 -20.39
C LYS A 170 19.48 -7.28 -20.86
N SER A 171 18.36 -6.86 -20.26
CA SER A 171 17.72 -5.57 -20.56
C SER A 171 18.43 -4.36 -19.95
N GLY A 172 19.43 -4.59 -19.08
CA GLY A 172 20.13 -3.52 -18.36
C GLY A 172 19.30 -2.89 -17.24
N PHE A 173 18.20 -3.51 -16.82
CA PHE A 173 17.43 -3.08 -15.65
C PHE A 173 18.13 -3.47 -14.33
N LEU A 174 18.70 -4.67 -14.28
CA LEU A 174 19.57 -5.12 -13.21
C LEU A 174 21.03 -4.97 -13.63
N HIS A 175 21.91 -4.74 -12.66
CA HIS A 175 23.32 -4.48 -12.93
C HIS A 175 24.21 -5.41 -12.10
N PRO A 176 25.08 -6.22 -12.73
CA PRO A 176 26.02 -7.05 -11.99
C PRO A 176 26.82 -6.21 -11.00
N LEU A 177 27.09 -6.76 -9.81
CA LEU A 177 27.92 -6.08 -8.81
C LEU A 177 29.26 -5.67 -9.44
N SER A 178 29.48 -4.36 -9.53
CA SER A 178 30.78 -3.78 -9.81
C SER A 178 31.35 -3.23 -8.51
N GLU A 179 32.62 -3.54 -8.21
CA GLU A 179 33.36 -3.03 -7.03
C GLU A 179 33.35 -1.48 -6.93
N LYS A 180 32.98 -0.77 -8.00
CA LYS A 180 32.96 0.69 -8.08
C LYS A 180 31.71 1.36 -7.52
N TRP A 181 30.66 0.62 -7.15
CA TRP A 181 29.39 1.19 -6.66
C TRP A 181 29.36 1.47 -5.15
N ASP A 182 30.49 1.33 -4.47
CA ASP A 182 30.67 1.68 -3.04
C ASP A 182 30.70 3.20 -2.76
N LYS A 183 30.24 4.04 -3.69
CA LYS A 183 30.01 5.46 -3.40
C LYS A 183 28.69 5.64 -2.65
N CYS A 184 28.79 5.45 -1.33
CA CYS A 184 28.10 6.20 -0.29
C CYS A 184 26.69 6.69 -0.66
N SER A 185 25.68 5.86 -0.43
CA SER A 185 24.36 6.41 -0.09
C SER A 185 24.48 6.87 1.36
N GLU A 186 24.53 8.19 1.59
CA GLU A 186 24.43 8.74 2.93
C GLU A 186 23.15 8.21 3.60
N PRO A 187 23.18 7.81 4.88
CA PRO A 187 21.98 7.39 5.58
C PRO A 187 21.01 8.56 5.61
N ILE A 188 19.90 8.44 4.89
CA ILE A 188 18.86 9.46 4.90
C ILE A 188 18.22 9.44 6.28
N THR A 189 18.30 10.57 6.98
CA THR A 189 17.52 10.85 8.17
C THR A 189 16.07 11.13 7.73
N LEU A 190 15.36 10.10 7.29
CA LEU A 190 13.91 10.19 7.20
C LEU A 190 13.37 10.38 8.62
N PRO A 191 12.32 11.18 8.82
CA PRO A 191 11.70 11.29 10.12
C PRO A 191 11.31 9.88 10.59
N LEU A 192 11.92 9.44 11.69
CA LEU A 192 11.62 8.18 12.31
C LEU A 192 10.15 8.24 12.76
N ASP A 193 9.25 7.55 12.06
CA ASP A 193 7.84 7.39 12.48
C ASP A 193 7.09 8.74 12.75
N ALA A 194 7.38 9.82 12.01
CA ALA A 194 6.87 11.16 12.33
C ALA A 194 5.34 11.33 12.30
N CYS A 195 4.59 10.33 11.84
CA CYS A 195 3.15 10.36 11.97
C CYS A 195 2.63 9.14 12.70
N ASN A 196 2.25 9.34 13.96
CA ASN A 196 1.53 8.39 14.80
C ASN A 196 0.06 8.22 14.35
N LEU A 197 -0.18 8.09 13.04
CA LEU A 197 -1.52 7.91 12.44
C LEU A 197 -2.30 6.81 13.16
N SER A 198 -1.64 5.71 13.52
CA SER A 198 -2.29 4.61 14.24
C SER A 198 -2.78 4.99 15.64
N GLU A 199 -2.06 5.85 16.35
CA GLU A 199 -2.45 6.36 17.66
C GLU A 199 -3.58 7.39 17.53
N LEU A 200 -3.50 8.25 16.50
CA LEU A 200 -4.58 9.18 16.16
C LEU A 200 -5.87 8.44 15.85
N CYS A 201 -5.84 7.39 15.03
CA CYS A 201 -7.01 6.54 14.78
C CYS A 201 -7.52 5.86 16.06
N ALA A 202 -6.63 5.52 17.01
CA ALA A 202 -7.04 4.94 18.28
C ALA A 202 -7.77 5.96 19.17
N MET A 203 -7.30 7.21 19.19
CA MET A 203 -7.96 8.32 19.89
C MET A 203 -9.28 8.69 19.22
N ALA A 204 -9.32 8.72 17.89
CA ALA A 204 -10.48 9.08 17.07
C ALA A 204 -11.69 8.16 17.26
N LYS A 205 -11.51 6.96 17.83
CA LYS A 205 -12.61 6.04 18.21
C LYS A 205 -13.63 6.68 19.16
N HIS A 206 -13.19 7.67 19.92
CA HIS A 206 -13.99 8.34 20.92
C HIS A 206 -14.64 9.63 20.39
N LEU A 207 -14.40 10.00 19.13
CA LEU A 207 -15.10 11.12 18.51
C LEU A 207 -16.60 10.77 18.38
N PRO A 208 -17.50 11.76 18.56
CA PRO A 208 -18.92 11.56 18.32
C PRO A 208 -19.13 11.06 16.89
N SER A 209 -19.96 10.03 16.74
CA SER A 209 -20.40 9.59 15.41
C SER A 209 -21.13 10.74 14.72
N LEU A 210 -20.69 11.13 13.53
CA LEU A 210 -21.49 11.96 12.64
C LEU A 210 -22.86 11.29 12.44
N ASN A 211 -23.91 12.10 12.32
CA ASN A 211 -25.27 11.59 12.19
C ASN A 211 -25.33 10.67 10.96
N GLU A 212 -26.01 9.51 11.01
CA GLU A 212 -26.03 8.55 9.88
C GLU A 212 -26.57 9.16 8.56
N MET A 213 -27.30 10.27 8.70
CA MET A 213 -27.85 11.12 7.63
C MET A 213 -26.84 12.08 6.98
N GLU A 214 -25.67 12.31 7.57
CA GLU A 214 -24.64 13.22 7.06
C GLU A 214 -23.65 12.52 6.12
N LEU A 215 -23.22 13.26 5.10
CA LEU A 215 -22.42 12.82 3.95
C LEU A 215 -21.25 11.90 4.35
N GLN A 216 -21.32 10.61 3.99
CA GLN A 216 -20.30 9.61 4.32
C GLN A 216 -19.01 9.76 3.50
N VAL A 217 -19.08 10.57 2.44
CA VAL A 217 -17.99 10.82 1.49
C VAL A 217 -17.62 12.28 1.55
N LEU A 218 -16.33 12.57 1.68
CA LEU A 218 -15.73 13.89 1.57
C LEU A 218 -14.98 13.99 0.23
N GLN A 219 -15.42 14.86 -0.67
CA GLN A 219 -14.71 15.09 -1.93
C GLN A 219 -13.67 16.21 -1.77
N LEU A 220 -12.43 15.95 -2.18
CA LEU A 220 -11.37 16.95 -2.24
C LEU A 220 -11.58 17.84 -3.47
N MET A 221 -12.02 19.08 -3.25
CA MET A 221 -12.27 20.08 -4.29
C MET A 221 -10.96 20.80 -4.72
N ASP A 222 -11.03 21.63 -5.77
CA ASP A 222 -9.91 22.42 -6.30
C ASP A 222 -9.54 23.64 -5.45
N GLU A 223 -10.49 24.16 -4.68
CA GLU A 223 -10.29 25.32 -3.81
C GLU A 223 -9.83 24.92 -2.39
N ASP A 224 -9.20 25.86 -1.69
CA ASP A 224 -8.68 25.81 -0.30
C ASP A 224 -9.77 25.51 0.76
N MET A 225 -10.53 24.44 0.58
CA MET A 225 -11.35 23.86 1.63
C MET A 225 -10.41 23.27 2.65
N SER A 226 -10.28 23.95 3.80
CA SER A 226 -9.64 23.40 4.98
C SER A 226 -10.41 22.15 5.41
N VAL A 227 -9.94 20.97 4.98
CA VAL A 227 -10.50 19.70 5.43
C VAL A 227 -10.26 19.61 6.94
N THR A 228 -11.33 19.46 7.71
CA THR A 228 -11.19 19.30 9.15
C THR A 228 -10.61 17.93 9.46
N GLU A 229 -9.82 17.83 10.53
CA GLU A 229 -9.24 16.55 10.94
C GLU A 229 -10.31 15.54 11.34
N GLN A 230 -11.43 16.02 11.92
CA GLN A 230 -12.57 15.18 12.24
C GLN A 230 -13.17 14.52 10.99
N ASP A 231 -13.30 15.26 9.87
CA ASP A 231 -13.77 14.69 8.61
C ASP A 231 -12.85 13.58 8.10
N LEU A 232 -11.52 13.76 8.20
CA LEU A 232 -10.53 12.76 7.76
C LEU A 232 -10.66 11.42 8.48
N PHE A 233 -11.04 11.43 9.77
CA PHE A 233 -11.18 10.21 10.57
C PHE A 233 -12.56 9.55 10.47
N SER A 234 -13.58 10.28 10.01
CA SER A 234 -14.98 9.86 10.10
C SER A 234 -15.64 9.59 8.74
N ARG A 235 -15.01 9.99 7.64
CA ARG A 235 -15.59 9.93 6.28
C ARG A 235 -14.61 9.28 5.30
N VAL A 236 -15.15 8.72 4.22
CA VAL A 236 -14.34 8.29 3.08
C VAL A 236 -13.94 9.54 2.30
N VAL A 237 -12.64 9.80 2.20
CA VAL A 237 -12.09 10.94 1.48
C VAL A 237 -11.81 10.54 0.03
N GLU A 238 -12.26 11.34 -0.93
CA GLU A 238 -12.12 11.05 -2.36
C GLU A 238 -11.40 12.18 -3.10
N ASN A 239 -10.33 11.84 -3.81
CA ASN A 239 -9.79 12.65 -4.87
C ASN A 239 -10.30 12.13 -6.22
N ASN A 240 -11.45 12.66 -6.67
CA ASN A 240 -12.03 12.29 -7.97
C ASN A 240 -11.41 13.06 -9.15
N SER A 241 -10.47 13.99 -8.88
CA SER A 241 -9.81 14.77 -9.92
C SER A 241 -8.73 13.95 -10.66
N SER A 242 -8.31 14.46 -11.81
CA SER A 242 -7.18 13.93 -12.58
C SER A 242 -5.81 14.38 -12.06
N ILE A 243 -5.77 15.21 -11.01
CA ILE A 243 -4.55 15.79 -10.45
C ILE A 243 -4.33 15.34 -9.00
N THR A 244 -3.10 15.50 -8.50
CA THR A 244 -2.80 15.20 -7.09
C THR A 244 -3.31 16.32 -6.21
N LYS A 245 -3.86 15.94 -5.06
CA LYS A 245 -4.28 16.88 -4.01
C LYS A 245 -3.31 16.83 -2.85
N MET A 246 -3.15 17.94 -2.14
CA MET A 246 -2.44 17.96 -0.87
C MET A 246 -3.45 18.11 0.25
N ILE A 247 -3.31 17.29 1.29
CA ILE A 247 -4.05 17.47 2.54
C ILE A 247 -3.06 17.70 3.68
N THR A 248 -3.49 18.49 4.66
CA THR A 248 -2.73 18.72 5.89
C THR A 248 -3.42 17.99 7.04
N LEU A 249 -2.67 17.23 7.82
CA LEU A 249 -3.15 16.57 9.04
C LEU A 249 -2.08 16.74 10.13
N MET A 250 -2.44 17.30 11.29
CA MET A 250 -1.49 17.56 12.39
C MET A 250 -0.26 18.37 11.97
N GLY A 251 -0.43 19.31 11.03
CA GLY A 251 0.65 20.14 10.49
C GLY A 251 1.61 19.41 9.53
N GLN A 252 1.32 18.16 9.17
CA GLN A 252 2.06 17.38 8.18
C GLN A 252 1.30 17.31 6.85
N ASN A 253 2.04 17.31 5.75
CA ASN A 253 1.46 17.34 4.40
C ASN A 253 1.50 15.96 3.73
N TYR A 254 0.38 15.58 3.10
CA TYR A 254 0.21 14.31 2.42
C TYR A 254 -0.27 14.52 0.99
N LEU A 255 0.35 13.81 0.05
CA LEU A 255 -0.04 13.81 -1.36
C LEU A 255 -1.09 12.72 -1.62
N VAL A 256 -2.30 13.12 -1.99
CA VAL A 256 -3.40 12.21 -2.35
C VAL A 256 -3.40 12.02 -3.87
N PRO A 257 -3.13 10.80 -4.38
CA PRO A 257 -3.10 10.51 -5.82
C PRO A 257 -4.40 10.89 -6.54
N PRO A 258 -4.35 11.16 -7.85
CA PRO A 258 -5.56 11.32 -8.66
C PRO A 258 -6.42 10.06 -8.64
N LYS A 259 -7.73 10.23 -8.76
CA LYS A 259 -8.73 9.15 -8.79
C LYS A 259 -8.60 8.15 -7.65
N SER A 260 -8.21 8.58 -6.46
CA SER A 260 -8.03 7.69 -5.30
C SER A 260 -9.03 8.02 -4.20
N SER A 261 -9.37 7.03 -3.39
CA SER A 261 -10.23 7.20 -2.23
C SER A 261 -9.60 6.55 -1.02
N PHE A 262 -9.84 7.09 0.18
CA PHE A 262 -9.35 6.46 1.39
C PHE A 262 -10.22 6.68 2.62
N LEU A 263 -10.09 5.78 3.59
CA LEU A 263 -10.64 5.93 4.93
C LEU A 263 -9.50 5.79 5.96
N LEU A 264 -9.24 6.84 6.73
CA LEU A 264 -8.27 6.82 7.82
C LEU A 264 -9.01 6.52 9.12
N SER A 265 -9.22 5.25 9.43
CA SER A 265 -9.93 4.86 10.65
C SER A 265 -9.43 3.53 11.20
N ASP A 266 -9.78 3.25 12.45
CA ASP A 266 -9.58 1.92 13.03
C ASP A 266 -10.58 0.91 12.46
N ILE A 267 -10.22 -0.37 12.54
CA ILE A 267 -11.09 -1.49 12.15
C ILE A 267 -12.49 -1.43 12.82
N SER A 268 -12.60 -0.91 14.05
CA SER A 268 -13.90 -0.74 14.72
C SER A 268 -14.81 0.33 14.07
N CYS A 269 -14.24 1.22 13.27
CA CYS A 269 -14.89 2.40 12.70
C CYS A 269 -15.02 2.26 11.16
N MET A 270 -15.47 1.09 10.70
CA MET A 270 -15.59 0.77 9.26
C MET A 270 -16.90 1.23 8.61
N HIS A 271 -17.88 1.68 9.40
CA HIS A 271 -19.21 2.05 8.92
C HIS A 271 -19.21 3.02 7.71
N PRO A 272 -18.33 4.05 7.64
CA PRO A 272 -18.28 4.93 6.47
C PRO A 272 -17.98 4.18 5.16
N LEU A 273 -17.08 3.20 5.21
CA LEU A 273 -16.73 2.37 4.06
C LEU A 273 -17.87 1.44 3.65
N LEU A 274 -18.62 0.89 4.61
CA LEU A 274 -19.77 0.01 4.32
C LEU A 274 -20.97 0.81 3.80
N ASN A 275 -21.17 2.02 4.30
CA ASN A 275 -22.34 2.83 3.96
C ASN A 275 -22.22 3.52 2.61
N CYS A 276 -21.00 3.68 2.05
CA CYS A 276 -20.79 4.31 0.74
C CYS A 276 -21.39 3.52 -0.45
N LYS A 277 -21.96 2.32 -0.23
CA LYS A 277 -22.62 1.46 -1.23
C LYS A 277 -21.77 1.15 -2.47
N LYS A 278 -20.45 1.34 -2.41
CA LYS A 278 -19.51 0.91 -3.45
C LYS A 278 -19.36 -0.61 -3.42
N THR A 279 -19.35 -1.23 -4.59
CA THR A 279 -19.00 -2.64 -4.78
C THR A 279 -17.58 -2.74 -5.29
N TYR A 280 -16.90 -3.83 -4.94
CA TYR A 280 -15.49 -4.03 -5.30
C TYR A 280 -15.30 -5.38 -6.00
N ASP A 281 -14.52 -5.37 -7.06
CA ASP A 281 -14.15 -6.55 -7.84
C ASP A 281 -12.89 -7.22 -7.30
N VAL A 282 -12.02 -6.44 -6.66
CA VAL A 282 -10.79 -6.93 -6.05
C VAL A 282 -10.60 -6.34 -4.67
N ILE A 283 -10.24 -7.20 -3.73
CA ILE A 283 -9.81 -6.81 -2.40
C ILE A 283 -8.39 -7.32 -2.17
N VAL A 284 -7.48 -6.43 -1.82
CA VAL A 284 -6.14 -6.75 -1.32
C VAL A 284 -6.10 -6.50 0.19
N ILE A 285 -5.49 -7.41 0.94
CA ILE A 285 -5.45 -7.37 2.41
C ILE A 285 -4.01 -7.66 2.85
N ASP A 286 -3.43 -6.74 3.63
CA ASP A 286 -2.12 -6.93 4.29
C ASP A 286 -2.29 -6.73 5.80
N PRO A 287 -3.00 -7.64 6.49
CA PRO A 287 -3.30 -7.42 7.89
C PRO A 287 -1.99 -7.54 8.70
N PRO A 288 -1.87 -6.80 9.82
CA PRO A 288 -0.68 -6.82 10.66
C PRO A 288 -0.61 -8.11 11.49
N TRP A 289 -0.30 -9.22 10.82
CA TRP A 289 -0.21 -10.55 11.38
C TRP A 289 0.74 -10.59 12.59
N GLN A 290 0.35 -11.32 13.63
CA GLN A 290 1.16 -11.44 14.82
C GLN A 290 2.51 -12.12 14.56
N ASN A 291 3.58 -11.38 14.80
CA ASN A 291 4.94 -11.91 14.75
C ASN A 291 5.78 -11.42 15.94
N LYS A 292 6.98 -12.00 16.12
CA LYS A 292 7.88 -11.63 17.23
C LYS A 292 8.27 -10.14 17.21
N SER A 293 8.24 -9.49 16.04
CA SER A 293 8.53 -8.05 15.89
C SER A 293 7.35 -7.21 16.40
N VAL A 294 6.14 -7.49 15.92
CA VAL A 294 4.89 -6.84 16.34
C VAL A 294 4.65 -7.02 17.85
N LYS A 295 4.98 -8.19 18.41
CA LYS A 295 4.91 -8.42 19.86
C LYS A 295 5.84 -7.51 20.67
N ARG A 296 6.99 -7.12 20.11
CA ARG A 296 7.97 -6.24 20.79
C ARG A 296 7.67 -4.76 20.64
N SER A 297 6.93 -4.36 19.61
CA SER A 297 6.63 -2.95 19.35
C SER A 297 5.47 -2.39 20.19
N ASN A 298 4.86 -3.16 21.10
CA ASN A 298 3.75 -2.77 21.99
C ASN A 298 2.52 -2.11 21.32
N ARG A 299 2.46 -2.02 19.99
CA ARG A 299 1.31 -1.50 19.23
C ARG A 299 0.08 -2.37 19.51
N MET A 300 -0.79 -1.86 20.38
CA MET A 300 -1.75 -2.64 21.18
C MET A 300 -2.94 -3.20 20.37
N THR A 301 -3.13 -2.74 19.14
CA THR A 301 -4.40 -2.85 18.39
C THR A 301 -4.65 -4.22 17.72
N TYR A 302 -3.61 -5.05 17.51
CA TYR A 302 -3.71 -6.25 16.65
C TYR A 302 -3.47 -7.57 17.40
N ARG A 303 -4.13 -7.72 18.56
CA ARG A 303 -3.92 -8.84 19.49
C ARG A 303 -4.56 -10.18 19.07
N SER A 304 -5.30 -10.27 17.97
CA SER A 304 -5.79 -11.57 17.46
C SER A 304 -6.10 -11.57 15.94
N PRO A 305 -5.63 -12.58 15.18
CA PRO A 305 -6.07 -12.87 13.80
C PRO A 305 -7.60 -12.92 13.63
N LEU A 306 -8.33 -13.30 14.69
CA LEU A 306 -9.78 -13.40 14.70
C LEU A 306 -10.49 -12.08 14.38
N ARG A 307 -9.85 -10.91 14.61
CA ARG A 307 -10.45 -9.62 14.26
C ARG A 307 -10.64 -9.41 12.77
N VAL A 308 -9.78 -10.02 11.94
CA VAL A 308 -9.92 -9.95 10.48
C VAL A 308 -11.17 -10.71 10.02
N GLN A 309 -11.50 -11.83 10.69
CA GLN A 309 -12.71 -12.60 10.41
C GLN A 309 -14.01 -11.82 10.67
N PHE A 310 -13.98 -10.87 11.62
CA PHE A 310 -15.12 -10.03 11.95
C PHE A 310 -15.31 -8.83 11.01
N ILE A 311 -14.45 -8.63 10.00
CA ILE A 311 -14.75 -7.68 8.94
C ILE A 311 -15.98 -8.23 8.23
N PRO A 312 -17.16 -7.60 8.36
CA PRO A 312 -18.34 -7.99 7.64
C PRO A 312 -18.07 -7.60 6.19
N LEU A 313 -17.59 -8.55 5.40
CA LEU A 313 -17.66 -8.46 3.95
C LEU A 313 -19.04 -9.01 3.59
N PRO A 314 -20.10 -8.18 3.53
CA PRO A 314 -21.44 -8.70 3.39
C PRO A 314 -21.55 -9.28 1.97
N SER A 315 -22.09 -10.48 1.86
CA SER A 315 -22.20 -11.24 0.61
C SER A 315 -22.87 -10.49 -0.55
N GLY A 316 -23.60 -9.40 -0.29
CA GLY A 316 -24.24 -8.55 -1.28
C GLY A 316 -23.38 -7.43 -1.91
N PHE A 317 -22.21 -7.11 -1.35
CA PHE A 317 -21.34 -6.04 -1.87
C PHE A 317 -20.29 -6.52 -2.89
N PHE A 318 -20.17 -7.84 -3.09
CA PHE A 318 -18.99 -8.46 -3.72
C PHE A 318 -19.33 -9.61 -4.69
N PRO A 319 -20.11 -9.37 -5.76
CA PRO A 319 -20.38 -10.39 -6.75
C PRO A 319 -19.06 -10.73 -7.49
N CYS A 320 -18.47 -11.89 -7.21
CA CYS A 320 -17.23 -12.39 -7.82
C CYS A 320 -15.91 -11.70 -7.44
N CYS A 321 -15.80 -11.21 -6.20
CA CYS A 321 -14.57 -10.57 -5.74
C CYS A 321 -13.36 -11.54 -5.71
N LEU A 322 -12.22 -11.07 -6.22
CA LEU A 322 -10.91 -11.68 -5.97
C LEU A 322 -10.33 -11.13 -4.68
N VAL A 323 -9.92 -12.01 -3.76
CA VAL A 323 -9.29 -11.61 -2.50
C VAL A 323 -7.84 -12.03 -2.48
N TRP A 324 -6.96 -11.10 -2.14
CA TRP A 324 -5.52 -11.27 -2.11
C TRP A 324 -5.01 -11.00 -0.71
N ASP A 325 -4.44 -12.00 -0.05
CA ASP A 325 -3.95 -11.90 1.33
C ASP A 325 -2.44 -12.05 1.39
N TRP A 326 -1.75 -10.99 1.81
CA TRP A 326 -0.34 -11.03 2.13
C TRP A 326 -0.12 -11.82 3.43
N CYS A 327 0.35 -13.04 3.28
CA CYS A 327 0.53 -13.96 4.39
C CYS A 327 1.99 -14.06 4.82
N THR A 328 2.20 -14.08 6.14
CA THR A 328 3.51 -14.50 6.67
C THR A 328 3.72 -15.98 6.40
N ARG A 329 4.98 -16.42 6.29
CA ARG A 329 5.37 -17.84 6.06
C ARG A 329 4.98 -18.83 7.17
N LYS A 330 4.21 -18.42 8.18
CA LYS A 330 3.76 -19.32 9.24
C LYS A 330 2.61 -20.18 8.72
N ALA A 331 2.77 -21.50 8.76
CA ALA A 331 1.74 -22.46 8.33
C ALA A 331 0.37 -22.17 8.94
N ASN A 332 0.32 -21.83 10.25
CA ASN A 332 -0.92 -21.50 10.93
C ASN A 332 -1.69 -20.32 10.32
N HIS A 333 -0.99 -19.32 9.74
CA HIS A 333 -1.68 -18.20 9.10
C HIS A 333 -2.25 -18.61 7.75
N VAL A 334 -1.47 -19.35 6.95
CA VAL A 334 -1.93 -19.91 5.67
C VAL A 334 -3.15 -20.81 5.88
N ILE A 335 -3.09 -21.71 6.87
CA ILE A 335 -4.21 -22.59 7.25
C ILE A 335 -5.39 -21.75 7.74
N PHE A 336 -5.17 -20.75 8.59
CA PHE A 336 -6.27 -19.89 9.06
C PHE A 336 -6.98 -19.18 7.90
N VAL A 337 -6.22 -18.64 6.95
CA VAL A 337 -6.78 -17.94 5.79
C VAL A 337 -7.58 -18.90 4.92
N ALA A 338 -7.02 -20.06 4.57
CA ALA A 338 -7.66 -21.03 3.71
C ALA A 338 -8.86 -21.75 4.36
N VAL A 339 -8.80 -22.06 5.66
CA VAL A 339 -9.78 -22.94 6.35
C VAL A 339 -10.80 -22.16 7.17
N HIS A 340 -10.46 -20.95 7.65
CA HIS A 340 -11.35 -20.17 8.52
C HIS A 340 -11.80 -18.85 7.87
N LEU A 341 -10.86 -18.05 7.34
CA LEU A 341 -11.18 -16.73 6.81
C LEU A 341 -11.97 -16.83 5.50
N TYR A 342 -11.43 -17.50 4.49
CA TYR A 342 -12.05 -17.58 3.17
C TYR A 342 -13.44 -18.23 3.21
N PRO A 343 -13.65 -19.37 3.90
CA PRO A 343 -15.00 -19.94 4.04
C PRO A 343 -15.99 -18.99 4.72
N SER A 344 -15.56 -18.20 5.72
CA SER A 344 -16.42 -17.20 6.37
C SER A 344 -16.87 -16.06 5.44
N TRP A 345 -16.12 -15.82 4.37
CA TRP A 345 -16.41 -14.83 3.34
C TRP A 345 -17.00 -15.44 2.06
N ASN A 346 -17.43 -16.71 2.10
CA ASN A 346 -17.90 -17.47 0.93
C ASN A 346 -16.87 -17.49 -0.22
N ASN A 347 -15.60 -17.52 0.14
CA ASN A 347 -14.46 -17.50 -0.74
C ASN A 347 -13.74 -18.87 -0.69
N GLU A 348 -13.19 -19.30 -1.83
CA GLU A 348 -12.42 -20.52 -1.96
C GLU A 348 -10.97 -20.18 -2.33
N HIS A 349 -10.00 -20.82 -1.67
CA HIS A 349 -8.59 -20.70 -2.03
C HIS A 349 -8.36 -21.22 -3.46
N ARG A 350 -7.77 -20.40 -4.33
CA ARG A 350 -7.54 -20.74 -5.74
C ARG A 350 -6.09 -20.84 -6.14
N ALA A 351 -5.22 -20.01 -5.58
CA ALA A 351 -3.83 -19.95 -6.01
C ALA A 351 -2.94 -19.28 -4.95
N GLN A 352 -1.64 -19.45 -5.10
CA GLN A 352 -0.64 -18.78 -4.29
C GLN A 352 0.47 -18.20 -5.17
N LEU A 353 0.78 -16.91 -4.98
CA LEU A 353 1.92 -16.24 -5.58
C LEU A 353 3.02 -15.97 -4.54
N TYR A 354 4.23 -15.71 -5.03
CA TYR A 354 5.38 -15.40 -4.20
C TYR A 354 6.05 -14.10 -4.61
N PHE A 355 6.06 -13.13 -3.70
CA PHE A 355 6.87 -11.92 -3.88
C PHE A 355 8.30 -12.20 -3.45
N THR A 356 9.20 -12.35 -4.43
CA THR A 356 10.63 -12.59 -4.25
C THR A 356 11.42 -11.29 -4.34
N LYS A 357 12.25 -11.05 -3.33
CA LYS A 357 12.99 -9.81 -3.11
C LYS A 357 14.45 -9.99 -3.50
N ILE A 358 14.88 -9.13 -4.42
CA ILE A 358 16.25 -9.11 -4.94
C ILE A 358 16.91 -7.75 -4.69
N THR A 359 18.23 -7.72 -4.81
CA THR A 359 19.04 -6.50 -4.89
C THR A 359 19.00 -5.93 -6.32
N ASN A 360 19.54 -4.73 -6.51
CA ASN A 360 19.73 -4.13 -7.84
C ASN A 360 20.67 -4.95 -8.74
N SER A 361 21.42 -5.89 -8.16
CA SER A 361 22.27 -6.84 -8.87
C SER A 361 21.63 -8.19 -9.16
N GLY A 362 20.38 -8.40 -8.72
CA GLY A 362 19.68 -9.67 -8.89
C GLY A 362 20.00 -10.71 -7.82
N GLU A 363 20.76 -10.39 -6.77
CA GLU A 363 20.98 -11.31 -5.66
C GLU A 363 19.78 -11.31 -4.71
N PHE A 364 19.49 -12.43 -4.06
CA PHE A 364 18.46 -12.44 -3.03
C PHE A 364 18.87 -11.57 -1.82
N VAL A 365 17.94 -10.76 -1.32
CA VAL A 365 18.18 -9.90 -0.14
C VAL A 365 18.46 -10.69 1.14
N PHE A 366 18.05 -11.95 1.18
CA PHE A 366 18.43 -12.94 2.19
C PHE A 366 18.79 -14.26 1.49
N PRO A 367 19.72 -15.06 2.02
CA PRO A 367 19.98 -16.40 1.49
C PRO A 367 18.68 -17.22 1.43
N LEU A 368 18.42 -17.85 0.29
CA LEU A 368 17.18 -18.62 0.05
C LEU A 368 16.97 -19.68 1.14
N ASP A 369 18.05 -20.35 1.55
CA ASP A 369 18.05 -21.42 2.55
C ASP A 369 18.18 -20.92 4.00
N SER A 370 18.07 -19.61 4.27
CA SER A 370 18.16 -19.09 5.64
C SER A 370 17.02 -19.62 6.51
N PRO A 371 17.29 -20.08 7.76
CA PRO A 371 16.29 -20.75 8.59
C PRO A 371 15.15 -19.83 9.03
N HIS A 372 15.45 -18.56 9.32
CA HIS A 372 14.49 -17.64 9.95
C HIS A 372 13.92 -16.57 9.02
N LYS A 373 14.71 -16.10 8.03
CA LYS A 373 14.27 -15.11 7.06
C LYS A 373 14.36 -15.73 5.67
N LYS A 374 13.37 -15.47 4.83
CA LYS A 374 13.40 -15.88 3.43
C LYS A 374 13.36 -14.64 2.56
N PRO A 375 13.91 -14.68 1.35
CA PRO A 375 13.82 -13.58 0.42
C PRO A 375 12.44 -13.47 -0.24
N TYR A 376 11.43 -14.23 0.20
CA TYR A 376 10.10 -14.18 -0.38
C TYR A 376 8.98 -14.10 0.67
N GLU A 377 7.86 -13.53 0.24
CA GLU A 377 6.59 -13.47 0.96
C GLU A 377 5.48 -14.14 0.14
N GLY A 378 4.52 -14.77 0.80
CA GLY A 378 3.42 -15.47 0.14
C GLY A 378 2.20 -14.55 -0.02
N LEU A 379 1.51 -14.69 -1.14
CA LEU A 379 0.29 -13.98 -1.48
C LEU A 379 -0.75 -15.02 -1.83
N ILE A 380 -1.78 -15.15 -0.97
CA ILE A 380 -2.83 -16.15 -1.13
C ILE A 380 -4.00 -15.52 -1.89
N LEU A 381 -4.53 -16.26 -2.86
CA LEU A 381 -5.60 -15.78 -3.72
C LEU A 381 -6.84 -16.63 -3.51
N GLY A 382 -7.96 -15.96 -3.27
CA GLY A 382 -9.28 -16.56 -3.21
C GLY A 382 -10.22 -15.96 -4.24
N ARG A 383 -11.20 -16.74 -4.68
CA ARG A 383 -12.35 -16.25 -5.45
C ARG A 383 -13.67 -16.59 -4.74
N VAL A 384 -14.57 -15.61 -4.64
CA VAL A 384 -15.93 -15.81 -4.12
C VAL A 384 -16.70 -16.81 -4.99
N GLN A 385 -17.31 -17.81 -4.36
CA GLN A 385 -18.10 -18.84 -5.05
C GLN A 385 -19.49 -18.31 -5.38
N GLU A 386 -19.87 -18.28 -6.67
CA GLU A 386 -21.25 -17.99 -7.08
C GLU A 386 -22.15 -19.15 -6.62
N LYS A 387 -23.01 -18.89 -5.62
CA LYS A 387 -24.09 -19.81 -5.25
C LYS A 387 -25.31 -19.49 -6.11
N THR A 388 -25.54 -20.35 -7.09
CA THR A 388 -26.78 -20.51 -7.88
C THR A 388 -27.01 -19.53 -9.04
N ALA A 389 -27.27 -20.13 -10.19
CA ALA A 389 -27.55 -19.57 -11.50
C ALA A 389 -28.53 -18.38 -11.52
N VAL A 390 -28.07 -17.26 -12.09
CA VAL A 390 -28.83 -16.51 -13.09
C VAL A 390 -27.88 -16.17 -14.23
N PRO A 391 -28.11 -16.64 -15.47
CA PRO A 391 -27.29 -16.27 -16.62
C PRO A 391 -27.64 -14.82 -17.01
N LEU A 392 -26.99 -13.87 -16.35
CA LEU A 392 -27.04 -12.45 -16.69
C LEU A 392 -25.63 -11.91 -16.94
N ARG A 393 -24.74 -12.78 -17.45
CA ARG A 393 -23.43 -12.36 -17.96
C ARG A 393 -23.48 -12.48 -19.48
N ASN A 394 -23.27 -11.36 -20.16
CA ASN A 394 -22.80 -11.35 -21.53
C ASN A 394 -21.58 -12.29 -21.61
N GLU A 395 -21.60 -13.24 -22.55
CA GLU A 395 -20.56 -14.27 -22.73
C GLU A 395 -19.17 -13.70 -23.13
N ASP A 396 -19.02 -12.37 -23.21
CA ASP A 396 -17.88 -11.71 -23.84
C ASP A 396 -16.69 -11.38 -22.91
N VAL A 397 -16.81 -11.55 -21.58
CA VAL A 397 -15.68 -11.28 -20.67
C VAL A 397 -14.98 -12.58 -20.28
N LYS A 398 -14.03 -13.03 -21.12
CA LYS A 398 -13.08 -14.11 -20.80
C LYS A 398 -12.13 -13.67 -19.67
N VAL A 399 -12.53 -13.85 -18.42
CA VAL A 399 -11.60 -13.72 -17.28
C VAL A 399 -10.64 -14.92 -17.29
N LEU A 400 -9.34 -14.67 -17.36
CA LEU A 400 -8.33 -15.73 -17.36
C LEU A 400 -8.31 -16.51 -16.03
N PRO A 401 -7.94 -17.80 -16.04
CA PRO A 401 -7.74 -18.54 -14.82
C PRO A 401 -6.63 -17.90 -13.98
N ILE A 402 -6.86 -17.82 -12.67
CA ILE A 402 -5.89 -17.28 -11.72
C ILE A 402 -4.64 -18.17 -11.77
N PRO A 403 -3.44 -17.59 -11.93
CA PRO A 403 -2.25 -18.38 -12.13
C PRO A 403 -1.72 -18.85 -10.78
N ASP A 404 -1.47 -20.14 -10.66
CA ASP A 404 -0.92 -20.71 -9.44
C ASP A 404 0.61 -20.75 -9.47
N HIS A 405 1.22 -20.61 -8.29
CA HIS A 405 2.65 -20.64 -8.04
C HIS A 405 3.49 -19.73 -8.96
N LYS A 406 3.03 -18.51 -9.22
CA LYS A 406 3.81 -17.49 -9.95
C LYS A 406 4.64 -16.61 -9.03
N LEU A 407 5.69 -16.03 -9.61
CA LEU A 407 6.60 -15.12 -8.93
C LEU A 407 6.30 -13.66 -9.28
N ILE A 408 6.36 -12.81 -8.27
CA ILE A 408 6.54 -11.38 -8.44
C ILE A 408 7.96 -11.08 -7.96
N VAL A 409 8.87 -10.69 -8.84
CA VAL A 409 10.26 -10.40 -8.51
C VAL A 409 10.47 -8.90 -8.56
N SER A 410 11.00 -8.30 -7.49
CA SER A 410 11.40 -6.88 -7.53
C SER A 410 12.42 -6.53 -6.47
N VAL A 411 13.06 -5.37 -6.65
CA VAL A 411 13.81 -4.72 -5.60
C VAL A 411 12.83 -4.19 -4.55
N PRO A 412 12.94 -4.59 -3.27
CA PRO A 412 12.01 -4.12 -2.25
C PRO A 412 12.31 -2.65 -1.92
N CYS A 413 11.26 -1.93 -1.54
CA CYS A 413 11.43 -0.67 -0.82
C CYS A 413 12.04 -0.96 0.57
N THR A 414 12.93 -0.09 1.03
CA THR A 414 13.55 -0.19 2.36
C THR A 414 12.55 0.16 3.47
N LEU A 415 11.46 0.88 3.15
CA LEU A 415 10.37 1.12 4.09
C LEU A 415 9.67 -0.19 4.43
N HIS A 416 9.48 -0.41 5.73
CA HIS A 416 8.96 -1.65 6.25
C HIS A 416 7.56 -1.97 5.69
N SER A 417 7.41 -3.19 5.17
CA SER A 417 6.17 -3.72 4.61
C SER A 417 5.55 -2.86 3.49
N HIS A 418 6.35 -2.10 2.73
CA HIS A 418 5.88 -1.48 1.49
C HIS A 418 5.88 -2.54 0.37
N LYS A 419 4.70 -3.07 0.04
CA LYS A 419 4.53 -4.13 -0.96
C LYS A 419 4.53 -3.54 -2.38
N PRO A 420 4.97 -4.29 -3.40
CA PRO A 420 4.83 -3.86 -4.79
C PRO A 420 3.35 -3.70 -5.12
N PRO A 421 2.96 -2.61 -5.80
CA PRO A 421 1.62 -2.45 -6.32
C PRO A 421 1.25 -3.61 -7.26
N LEU A 422 0.00 -4.06 -7.16
CA LEU A 422 -0.46 -5.27 -7.86
C LEU A 422 -1.28 -4.96 -9.11
N ALA A 423 -1.73 -3.72 -9.35
CA ALA A 423 -2.71 -3.43 -10.39
C ALA A 423 -2.31 -3.94 -11.79
N GLU A 424 -1.05 -3.76 -12.21
CA GLU A 424 -0.59 -4.27 -13.51
C GLU A 424 -0.46 -5.81 -13.57
N VAL A 425 -0.20 -6.47 -12.44
CA VAL A 425 -0.17 -7.95 -12.34
C VAL A 425 -1.60 -8.51 -12.36
N LEU A 426 -2.57 -7.75 -11.83
CA LEU A 426 -3.96 -8.14 -11.68
C LEU A 426 -4.80 -7.90 -12.93
N LYS A 427 -4.39 -6.97 -13.81
CA LYS A 427 -5.22 -6.45 -14.90
C LYS A 427 -5.81 -7.54 -15.81
N ASP A 428 -5.09 -8.65 -16.02
CA ASP A 428 -5.51 -9.73 -16.91
C ASP A 428 -6.52 -10.69 -16.25
N TYR A 429 -6.68 -10.62 -14.93
CA TYR A 429 -7.55 -11.48 -14.11
C TYR A 429 -8.78 -10.75 -13.58
N VAL A 430 -8.90 -9.46 -13.88
CA VAL A 430 -9.97 -8.58 -13.42
C VAL A 430 -10.65 -8.00 -14.64
N LYS A 431 -11.94 -7.69 -14.54
CA LYS A 431 -12.64 -7.00 -15.62
C LYS A 431 -11.99 -5.62 -15.87
N PRO A 432 -11.98 -5.12 -17.13
CA PRO A 432 -11.64 -3.73 -17.39
C PRO A 432 -12.50 -2.80 -16.52
N ASP A 433 -11.89 -1.73 -16.01
CA ASP A 433 -12.52 -0.76 -15.11
C ASP A 433 -13.10 -1.38 -13.81
N GLY A 434 -12.44 -2.42 -13.28
CA GLY A 434 -12.78 -2.98 -11.98
C GLY A 434 -12.58 -1.99 -10.83
N GLU A 435 -13.38 -2.14 -9.79
CA GLU A 435 -13.25 -1.37 -8.54
C GLU A 435 -12.35 -2.13 -7.56
N TYR A 436 -11.36 -1.44 -6.99
CA TYR A 436 -10.33 -2.05 -6.15
C TYR A 436 -10.38 -1.51 -4.71
N LEU A 437 -10.21 -2.41 -3.74
CA LEU A 437 -10.14 -2.09 -2.32
C LEU A 437 -8.86 -2.65 -1.69
N GLU A 438 -8.12 -1.81 -0.97
CA GLU A 438 -6.98 -2.24 -0.16
C GLU A 438 -7.33 -2.09 1.33
N LEU A 439 -7.37 -3.20 2.08
CA LEU A 439 -7.59 -3.23 3.52
C LEU A 439 -6.25 -3.27 4.28
N PHE A 440 -6.19 -2.57 5.41
CA PHE A 440 -4.95 -2.32 6.17
C PHE A 440 -3.88 -1.59 5.35
N ALA A 441 -4.32 -0.78 4.40
CA ALA A 441 -3.49 -0.03 3.50
C ALA A 441 -2.57 0.94 4.26
N ARG A 442 -1.41 1.21 3.66
CA ARG A 442 -0.46 2.26 4.07
C ARG A 442 -0.02 3.15 2.91
N ASN A 443 -0.54 2.85 1.73
CA ASN A 443 -0.27 3.53 0.47
C ASN A 443 -1.60 3.84 -0.20
N LEU A 444 -1.66 4.92 -0.96
CA LEU A 444 -2.77 5.23 -1.86
C LEU A 444 -2.37 4.95 -3.30
N GLN A 445 -3.30 4.40 -4.08
CA GLN A 445 -3.12 4.10 -5.50
C GLN A 445 -4.26 4.72 -6.32
N PRO A 446 -4.00 5.28 -7.51
CA PRO A 446 -5.06 5.72 -8.42
C PRO A 446 -6.00 4.57 -8.80
N GLY A 447 -7.31 4.81 -8.73
CA GLY A 447 -8.35 3.82 -8.99
C GLY A 447 -8.65 2.89 -7.82
N TRP A 448 -8.07 3.12 -6.64
CA TRP A 448 -8.28 2.28 -5.45
C TRP A 448 -8.97 3.05 -4.34
N THR A 449 -9.88 2.37 -3.65
CA THR A 449 -10.24 2.72 -2.27
C THR A 449 -9.27 2.06 -1.31
N SER A 450 -8.67 2.83 -0.41
CA SER A 450 -7.68 2.34 0.56
C SER A 450 -8.16 2.56 1.99
N TRP A 451 -8.07 1.58 2.87
CA TRP A 451 -8.52 1.71 4.26
C TRP A 451 -7.49 1.19 5.23
N GLY A 452 -7.18 1.97 6.27
CA GLY A 452 -6.35 1.52 7.37
C GLY A 452 -5.95 2.62 8.33
N ASN A 453 -5.48 2.22 9.51
CA ASN A 453 -5.05 3.14 10.57
C ASN A 453 -3.78 3.95 10.20
N GLU A 454 -3.04 3.52 9.19
CA GLU A 454 -1.83 4.18 8.70
C GLU A 454 -1.96 4.47 7.19
N VAL A 455 -3.19 4.63 6.66
CA VAL A 455 -3.45 4.65 5.20
C VAL A 455 -2.70 5.74 4.43
N LEU A 456 -2.38 6.86 5.08
CA LEU A 456 -1.62 7.98 4.50
C LEU A 456 -0.09 7.86 4.71
N LYS A 457 0.40 6.78 5.32
CA LYS A 457 1.80 6.70 5.77
C LYS A 457 2.78 6.95 4.64
N PHE A 458 2.60 6.33 3.48
CA PHE A 458 3.50 6.50 2.34
C PHE A 458 3.15 7.68 1.44
N GLN A 459 2.15 8.49 1.83
CA GLN A 459 1.77 9.74 1.14
C GLN A 459 2.44 10.96 1.78
N HIS A 460 3.15 10.78 2.89
CA HIS A 460 3.85 11.87 3.58
C HIS A 460 4.88 12.53 2.67
N MET A 461 4.91 13.87 2.66
CA MET A 461 5.75 14.68 1.77
C MET A 461 7.24 14.31 1.81
N ASP A 462 7.75 13.92 2.99
CA ASP A 462 9.16 13.56 3.17
C ASP A 462 9.60 12.32 2.39
N TYR A 463 8.68 11.48 1.92
CA TYR A 463 9.03 10.38 1.01
C TYR A 463 9.15 10.82 -0.45
N PHE A 464 8.86 12.08 -0.75
CA PHE A 464 8.90 12.65 -2.09
C PHE A 464 10.01 13.71 -2.22
N VAL A 465 10.44 13.93 -3.45
CA VAL A 465 11.29 15.05 -3.85
C VAL A 465 10.59 15.82 -4.97
N ALA A 466 10.61 17.14 -4.85
CA ALA A 466 10.12 18.03 -5.89
C ALA A 466 11.09 18.00 -7.09
N LEU A 467 10.59 17.69 -8.28
CA LEU A 467 11.37 17.84 -9.50
C LEU A 467 11.42 19.32 -9.86
N GLN A 468 12.62 19.87 -10.03
CA GLN A 468 12.76 21.24 -10.53
C GLN A 468 12.12 21.31 -11.93
N SER A 469 11.16 22.21 -12.10
CA SER A 469 10.64 22.58 -13.42
C SER A 469 11.82 23.13 -14.22
N ARG A 470 12.19 22.44 -15.31
CA ARG A 470 13.13 23.01 -16.29
C ARG A 470 12.41 24.23 -16.88
N SER A 471 12.88 25.42 -16.50
CA SER A 471 12.44 26.72 -17.00
C SER A 471 12.64 26.85 -18.50
#